data_AF-A0A7J9Q4L3-F1
#
_entry.id   AF-A0A7J9Q4L3-F1
#
_cell.length_a   1.000
_cell.length_b   1.000
_cell.length_c   1.000
_cell.angle_alpha   90.00
_cell.angle_beta   90.00
_cell.angle_gamma   90.00
#
_symmetry.space_group_name_H-M   'P 1'
#
loop_
_entity.id
_entity.type
_entity.pdbx_description
1 polymer ?
#
loop_
_entity_poly.entity_id
_entity_poly.type
_entity_poly.pdbx_seq_one_letter_code
_entity_poly.pdbx_strand_id
1 'polypeptide(L)'
;PDKNIPNGTSGINRLLPGHILSYKDKQIKTNKYWDLDFCPTNEKIDYYVNNLRSLIEDSVKKRLMSEVPLGIFLSGGIDSTAILSYANEFSDKQIKTFNLSFCDWPDNELKYTRIASNFFNTDHDEIIVKPEIIKVLPKVIWHMDEPVADPTAVLNYVLAERASKSVKVVLTGEGADEIFAGYEQYKIMNLAKSYDKIVPKFVQKGLIQRIINLLPKENFFMKLSNYLSTINNTPKSYVELLSIFDKSEKEFLYSEDLTRKIGSLNSDLKSVSCYFKNSYDMLNKMLLSDIKTWLPNNMLIKLDRMSMAHSIEARVPFLDHRIVEFSSKVPPRLKLKGLNEKFILKKAMIKKVPKEIIKRKKQRFFV
;
A
#
# COMPACT_ATOMS: atom_id res chain seq x y z
N PRO A 1 -10.13 -21.76 -3.03
CA PRO A 1 -8.96 -20.88 -3.24
C PRO A 1 -7.81 -21.72 -3.80
N ASP A 2 -7.31 -21.36 -4.99
CA ASP A 2 -6.09 -21.98 -5.51
C ASP A 2 -4.99 -21.88 -4.46
N LYS A 3 -4.32 -23.01 -4.20
CA LYS A 3 -3.33 -23.11 -3.12
C LYS A 3 -2.02 -22.35 -3.44
N ASN A 4 -1.92 -21.77 -4.64
CA ASN A 4 -0.74 -21.12 -5.18
C ASN A 4 -1.13 -19.79 -5.85
N ILE A 5 -0.26 -18.78 -5.76
CA ILE A 5 -0.38 -17.54 -6.54
C ILE A 5 0.22 -17.78 -7.92
N PRO A 6 -0.52 -17.56 -9.03
CA PRO A 6 0.05 -17.59 -10.37
C PRO A 6 1.14 -16.53 -10.49
N ASN A 7 2.36 -16.92 -10.86
CA ASN A 7 3.53 -16.04 -10.99
C ASN A 7 3.96 -15.84 -12.47
N GLY A 8 3.08 -16.16 -13.42
CA GLY A 8 3.37 -16.07 -14.86
C GLY A 8 4.29 -17.17 -15.41
N THR A 9 4.59 -18.20 -14.61
CA THR A 9 5.46 -19.32 -15.01
C THR A 9 4.71 -20.66 -15.00
N SER A 10 5.26 -21.68 -15.67
CA SER A 10 4.75 -23.05 -15.64
C SER A 10 5.56 -23.89 -14.66
N GLY A 11 4.89 -24.63 -13.77
CA GLY A 11 5.53 -25.56 -12.84
C GLY A 11 6.19 -24.93 -11.60
N ILE A 12 6.26 -23.60 -11.50
CA ILE A 12 6.77 -22.89 -10.32
C ILE A 12 5.59 -22.23 -9.60
N ASN A 13 5.53 -22.41 -8.28
CA ASN A 13 4.45 -21.91 -7.45
C ASN A 13 4.99 -21.20 -6.21
N ARG A 14 4.33 -20.13 -5.77
CA ARG A 14 4.65 -19.44 -4.52
C ARG A 14 3.78 -19.92 -3.36
N LEU A 15 4.40 -20.21 -2.22
CA LEU A 15 3.70 -20.48 -0.97
C LEU A 15 2.95 -19.22 -0.50
N LEU A 16 1.67 -19.39 -0.15
CA LEU A 16 0.84 -18.29 0.32
C LEU A 16 1.34 -17.72 1.67
N PRO A 17 1.25 -16.39 1.90
CA PRO A 17 1.53 -15.81 3.20
C PRO A 17 0.69 -16.44 4.32
N GLY A 18 1.26 -16.59 5.52
CA GLY A 18 0.58 -17.21 6.66
C GLY A 18 0.33 -18.72 6.54
N HIS A 19 1.02 -19.38 5.60
CA HIS A 19 0.96 -20.82 5.42
C HIS A 19 2.32 -21.47 5.65
N ILE A 20 2.29 -22.72 6.11
CA ILE A 20 3.43 -23.62 6.20
C ILE A 20 3.26 -24.75 5.19
N LEU A 21 4.35 -25.13 4.53
CA LEU A 21 4.43 -26.27 3.63
C LEU A 21 5.28 -27.36 4.28
N SER A 22 4.72 -28.57 4.42
CA SER A 22 5.46 -29.76 4.80
C SER A 22 5.56 -30.73 3.63
N TYR A 23 6.74 -31.32 3.45
CA TYR A 23 7.00 -32.36 2.47
C TYR A 23 7.44 -33.64 3.18
N LYS A 24 6.66 -34.71 3.06
CA LYS A 24 6.94 -36.02 3.65
C LYS A 24 6.41 -37.12 2.74
N ASP A 25 7.18 -38.19 2.54
CA ASP A 25 6.77 -39.37 1.76
C ASP A 25 6.24 -39.03 0.35
N LYS A 26 6.93 -38.10 -0.34
CA LYS A 26 6.54 -37.54 -1.65
C LYS A 26 5.19 -36.80 -1.67
N GLN A 27 4.63 -36.45 -0.51
CA GLN A 27 3.40 -35.68 -0.39
C GLN A 27 3.70 -34.26 0.13
N ILE A 28 3.09 -33.28 -0.51
CA ILE A 28 3.10 -31.89 -0.07
C ILE A 28 1.79 -31.61 0.68
N LYS A 29 1.90 -31.10 1.91
CA LYS A 29 0.76 -30.61 2.69
C LYS A 29 0.97 -29.14 3.03
N THR A 30 -0.01 -28.32 2.73
CA THR A 30 0.00 -26.88 3.05
C THR A 30 -1.08 -26.61 4.10
N ASN A 31 -0.70 -25.98 5.21
CA ASN A 31 -1.63 -25.58 6.26
C ASN A 31 -1.49 -24.08 6.54
N LYS A 32 -2.61 -23.41 6.75
CA LYS A 32 -2.64 -22.00 7.17
C LYS A 32 -2.43 -21.93 8.68
N TYR A 33 -1.41 -21.22 9.14
CA TYR A 33 -1.13 -21.02 10.57
C TYR A 33 -1.57 -19.64 11.08
N TRP A 34 -1.73 -18.66 10.17
CA TRP A 34 -2.18 -17.32 10.52
C TRP A 34 -3.16 -16.79 9.47
N ASP A 35 -4.21 -16.11 9.92
CA ASP A 35 -5.15 -15.39 9.07
C ASP A 35 -5.66 -14.14 9.81
N LEU A 36 -6.19 -13.19 9.06
CA LEU A 36 -6.71 -11.94 9.63
C LEU A 36 -8.24 -11.94 9.59
N ASP A 37 -8.84 -11.83 10.77
CA ASP A 37 -10.27 -11.63 10.94
C ASP A 37 -10.53 -10.22 11.50
N PHE A 38 -11.57 -9.56 10.98
CA PHE A 38 -11.98 -8.23 11.40
C PHE A 38 -13.05 -8.31 12.48
N CYS A 39 -12.66 -7.99 13.70
CA CYS A 39 -13.55 -7.98 14.87
C CYS A 39 -13.51 -6.61 15.56
N PRO A 40 -14.11 -5.55 14.96
CA PRO A 40 -14.09 -4.22 15.55
C PRO A 40 -14.70 -4.19 16.95
N THR A 41 -14.02 -3.59 17.92
CA THR A 41 -14.53 -3.40 19.27
C THR A 41 -15.13 -2.01 19.46
N ASN A 42 -15.80 -1.73 20.57
CA ASN A 42 -16.43 -0.42 20.84
C ASN A 42 -15.80 0.30 22.03
N GLU A 43 -14.48 0.45 22.00
CA GLU A 43 -13.73 1.20 23.02
C GLU A 43 -13.73 2.71 22.80
N LYS A 44 -13.32 3.46 23.83
CA LYS A 44 -13.06 4.91 23.73
C LYS A 44 -11.87 5.17 22.81
N ILE A 45 -11.86 6.33 22.14
CA ILE A 45 -10.78 6.68 21.20
C ILE A 45 -9.38 6.66 21.84
N ASP A 46 -9.26 7.07 23.10
CA ASP A 46 -7.98 7.11 23.81
C ASP A 46 -7.38 5.72 24.03
N TYR A 47 -8.23 4.69 24.22
CA TYR A 47 -7.78 3.30 24.24
C TYR A 47 -7.07 2.96 22.92
N TYR A 48 -7.70 3.30 21.79
CA TYR A 48 -7.11 2.97 20.49
C TYR A 48 -5.81 3.73 20.23
N VAL A 49 -5.80 5.03 20.58
CA VAL A 49 -4.66 5.92 20.43
C VAL A 49 -3.46 5.43 21.25
N ASN A 50 -3.67 5.09 22.52
CA ASN A 50 -2.59 4.69 23.42
C ASN A 50 -2.03 3.31 23.06
N ASN A 51 -2.89 2.34 22.76
CA ASN A 51 -2.44 1.02 22.31
C ASN A 51 -1.70 1.09 20.98
N LEU A 52 -2.22 1.85 20.00
CA LEU A 52 -1.52 2.02 18.72
C LEU A 52 -0.13 2.65 18.92
N ARG A 53 -0.04 3.68 19.77
CA ARG A 53 1.22 4.34 20.10
C ARG A 53 2.25 3.35 20.65
N SER A 54 1.85 2.60 21.69
CA SER A 54 2.71 1.61 22.33
C SER A 54 3.13 0.47 21.39
N LEU A 55 2.21 0.01 20.53
CA LEU A 55 2.52 -1.05 19.56
C LEU A 55 3.49 -0.58 18.47
N ILE A 56 3.34 0.65 17.96
CA ILE A 56 4.29 1.22 16.99
C ILE A 56 5.66 1.41 17.64
N GLU A 57 5.69 1.97 18.86
CA GLU A 57 6.91 2.16 19.64
C GLU A 57 7.68 0.84 19.82
N ASP A 58 7.02 -0.20 20.33
CA ASP A 58 7.63 -1.51 20.53
C ASP A 58 8.03 -2.18 19.20
N SER A 59 7.21 -2.04 18.16
CA SER A 59 7.51 -2.58 16.83
C SER A 59 8.76 -1.95 16.21
N VAL A 60 8.92 -0.63 16.34
CA VAL A 60 10.11 0.09 15.88
C VAL A 60 11.31 -0.32 16.73
N LYS A 61 11.19 -0.28 18.06
CA LYS A 61 12.27 -0.67 18.99
C LYS A 61 12.85 -2.04 18.67
N LYS A 62 12.01 -3.05 18.43
CA LYS A 62 12.44 -4.40 18.05
C LYS A 62 13.20 -4.44 16.72
N ARG A 63 12.86 -3.56 15.78
CA ARG A 63 13.48 -3.48 14.46
C ARG A 63 14.71 -2.58 14.40
N LEU A 64 15.03 -1.85 15.47
CA LEU A 64 16.30 -1.11 15.60
C LEU A 64 17.47 -2.01 15.99
N MET A 65 17.21 -3.23 16.49
CA MET A 65 18.27 -4.19 16.82
C MET A 65 19.07 -4.56 15.57
N SER A 66 20.30 -4.06 15.48
CA SER A 66 21.19 -4.24 14.34
C SER A 66 22.65 -4.03 14.76
N GLU A 67 23.53 -4.93 14.34
CA GLU A 67 24.98 -4.76 14.50
C GLU A 67 25.60 -3.90 13.38
N VAL A 68 24.81 -3.66 12.32
CA VAL A 68 25.21 -2.90 11.13
C VAL A 68 24.47 -1.55 11.05
N PRO A 69 25.01 -0.55 10.34
CA PRO A 69 24.35 0.74 10.17
C PRO A 69 22.95 0.62 9.56
N LEU A 70 22.05 1.40 10.14
CA LEU A 70 20.62 1.46 9.85
C LEU A 70 20.27 2.82 9.23
N GLY A 71 19.32 2.83 8.30
CA GLY A 71 18.66 4.04 7.84
C GLY A 71 17.14 3.93 7.78
N ILE A 72 16.49 4.97 7.25
CA ILE A 72 15.04 4.99 7.01
C ILE A 72 14.77 5.51 5.61
N PHE A 73 13.92 4.81 4.86
CA PHE A 73 13.30 5.37 3.68
C PHE A 73 12.23 6.37 4.11
N LEU A 74 12.55 7.66 3.97
CA LEU A 74 11.73 8.74 4.48
C LEU A 74 10.91 9.35 3.34
N SER A 75 9.60 9.17 3.41
CA SER A 75 8.65 9.99 2.65
C SER A 75 8.23 11.21 3.47
N GLY A 76 7.63 12.21 2.83
CA GLY A 76 7.01 13.33 3.55
C GLY A 76 5.67 12.96 4.23
N GLY A 77 5.30 11.68 4.27
CA GLY A 77 4.05 11.18 4.82
C GLY A 77 4.12 10.91 6.33
N ILE A 78 2.95 10.67 6.93
CA ILE A 78 2.85 10.35 8.36
C ILE A 78 3.49 9.01 8.72
N ASP A 79 3.56 8.07 7.78
CA ASP A 79 3.95 6.68 8.07
C ASP A 79 5.44 6.55 8.36
N SER A 80 6.28 6.94 7.40
CA SER A 80 7.74 6.97 7.57
C SER A 80 8.14 7.95 8.67
N THR A 81 7.44 9.09 8.82
CA THR A 81 7.74 10.06 9.87
C THR A 81 7.39 9.53 11.27
N ALA A 82 6.33 8.71 11.39
CA ALA A 82 6.01 8.04 12.64
C ALA A 82 7.11 7.05 13.05
N ILE A 83 7.62 6.27 12.08
CA ILE A 83 8.76 5.38 12.31
C ILE A 83 10.00 6.18 12.71
N LEU A 84 10.32 7.24 11.96
CA LEU A 84 11.45 8.13 12.26
C LEU A 84 11.36 8.70 13.67
N SER A 85 10.16 9.08 14.13
CA SER A 85 9.99 9.66 15.47
C SER A 85 10.44 8.71 16.58
N TYR A 86 10.04 7.43 16.52
CA TYR A 86 10.47 6.44 17.52
C TYR A 86 11.89 5.97 17.29
N ALA A 87 12.31 5.82 16.03
CA ALA A 87 13.69 5.45 15.73
C ALA A 87 14.66 6.47 16.32
N ASN A 88 14.37 7.77 16.16
CA ASN A 88 15.20 8.86 16.67
C ASN A 88 15.19 8.95 18.20
N GLU A 89 14.09 8.54 18.85
CA GLU A 89 13.98 8.49 20.31
C GLU A 89 14.86 7.38 20.93
N PHE A 90 15.06 6.28 20.21
CA PHE A 90 15.82 5.12 20.71
C PHE A 90 17.21 4.96 20.08
N SER A 91 17.62 5.88 19.22
CA SER A 91 18.93 5.85 18.56
C SER A 91 19.87 6.85 19.22
N ASP A 92 21.03 6.38 19.68
CA ASP A 92 22.10 7.25 20.19
C ASP A 92 22.86 7.98 19.08
N LYS A 93 22.67 7.54 17.82
CA LYS A 93 23.33 8.11 16.64
C LYS A 93 22.32 8.85 15.77
N GLN A 94 22.82 9.86 15.07
CA GLN A 94 22.06 10.54 14.04
C GLN A 94 21.58 9.54 12.98
N ILE A 95 20.27 9.51 12.73
CA ILE A 95 19.68 8.57 11.79
C ILE A 95 19.92 9.03 10.36
N LYS A 96 20.37 8.10 9.50
CA LYS A 96 20.41 8.30 8.06
C LYS A 96 19.03 8.15 7.46
N THR A 97 18.58 9.14 6.70
CA THR A 97 17.30 9.08 5.99
C THR A 97 17.51 9.28 4.50
N PHE A 98 16.79 8.52 3.68
CA PHE A 98 16.92 8.56 2.23
C PHE A 98 15.57 8.89 1.60
N ASN A 99 15.56 9.80 0.63
CA ASN A 99 14.36 10.20 -0.11
C ASN A 99 14.68 10.40 -1.58
N LEU A 100 13.69 10.16 -2.45
CA LEU A 100 13.77 10.49 -3.88
C LEU A 100 13.03 11.79 -4.18
N SER A 101 13.54 12.56 -5.13
CA SER A 101 12.90 13.75 -5.67
C SER A 101 13.07 13.83 -7.18
N PHE A 102 12.25 14.65 -7.84
CA PHE A 102 12.28 14.81 -9.30
C PHE A 102 12.50 16.29 -9.62
N CYS A 103 13.37 16.60 -10.58
CA CYS A 103 13.73 17.98 -10.94
C CYS A 103 12.52 18.87 -11.27
N ASP A 104 11.53 18.32 -11.98
CA ASP A 104 10.43 19.10 -12.58
C ASP A 104 9.07 18.84 -11.91
N TRP A 105 9.06 18.09 -10.81
CA TRP A 105 7.82 17.81 -10.09
C TRP A 105 7.59 18.86 -9.00
N PRO A 106 6.36 19.37 -8.82
CA PRO A 106 6.10 20.38 -7.80
C PRO A 106 6.62 19.94 -6.43
N ASP A 107 7.34 20.85 -5.77
CA ASP A 107 8.10 20.74 -4.50
C ASP A 107 7.28 20.30 -3.26
N ASN A 108 6.06 19.80 -3.47
CA ASN A 108 5.13 19.49 -2.41
C ASN A 108 5.62 18.36 -1.51
N GLU A 109 6.20 17.28 -2.06
CA GLU A 109 6.67 16.18 -1.21
C GLU A 109 7.99 16.50 -0.52
N LEU A 110 8.95 17.04 -1.26
CA LEU A 110 10.25 17.46 -0.77
C LEU A 110 10.15 18.39 0.43
N LYS A 111 9.25 19.37 0.36
CA LYS A 111 8.93 20.24 1.49
C LYS A 111 8.63 19.47 2.77
N TYR A 112 7.79 18.43 2.72
CA TYR A 112 7.42 17.66 3.92
C TYR A 112 8.53 16.72 4.38
N THR A 113 9.28 16.12 3.46
CA THR A 113 10.45 15.31 3.80
C THR A 113 11.49 16.17 4.53
N ARG A 114 11.79 17.38 4.03
CA ARG A 114 12.70 18.34 4.67
C ARG A 114 12.18 18.82 6.04
N ILE A 115 10.87 19.03 6.18
CA ILE A 115 10.26 19.32 7.49
C ILE A 115 10.54 18.18 8.47
N ALA A 116 10.35 16.93 8.07
CA ALA A 116 10.63 15.78 8.92
C ALA A 116 12.12 15.67 9.27
N SER A 117 13.00 15.70 8.26
CA SER A 117 14.44 15.54 8.47
C SER A 117 15.01 16.63 9.37
N ASN A 118 14.60 17.89 9.19
CA ASN A 118 15.05 19.01 10.01
C ASN A 118 14.51 18.92 11.44
N PHE A 119 13.25 18.53 11.60
CA PHE A 119 12.63 18.39 12.92
C PHE A 119 13.32 17.32 13.78
N PHE A 120 13.77 16.22 13.17
CA PHE A 120 14.48 15.13 13.86
C PHE A 120 16.01 15.22 13.73
N ASN A 121 16.55 16.27 13.11
CA ASN A 121 17.98 16.47 12.87
C ASN A 121 18.65 15.23 12.26
N THR A 122 18.11 14.69 11.16
CA THR A 122 18.64 13.48 10.51
C THR A 122 19.77 13.77 9.53
N ASP A 123 20.65 12.80 9.30
CA ASP A 123 21.59 12.81 8.16
C ASP A 123 20.79 12.46 6.89
N HIS A 124 20.27 13.49 6.24
CA HIS A 124 19.28 13.36 5.15
C HIS A 124 19.94 13.36 3.78
N ASP A 125 19.70 12.29 3.04
CA ASP A 125 20.19 12.08 1.68
C ASP A 125 19.04 12.16 0.68
N GLU A 126 19.04 13.26 -0.06
CA GLU A 126 18.05 13.55 -1.10
C GLU A 126 18.60 13.17 -2.48
N ILE A 127 17.91 12.26 -3.16
CA ILE A 127 18.33 11.73 -4.46
C ILE A 127 17.45 12.34 -5.55
N ILE A 128 18.06 13.16 -6.39
CA ILE A 128 17.38 13.74 -7.54
C ILE A 128 17.35 12.70 -8.68
N VAL A 129 16.15 12.19 -8.95
CA VAL A 129 15.85 11.28 -10.06
C VAL A 129 15.79 12.05 -11.36
N LYS A 130 16.55 11.57 -12.33
CA LYS A 130 16.58 12.07 -13.71
C LYS A 130 15.95 11.07 -14.67
N PRO A 131 15.46 11.48 -15.86
CA PRO A 131 14.83 10.59 -16.83
C PRO A 131 15.68 9.38 -17.23
N GLU A 132 17.00 9.47 -17.16
CA GLU A 132 17.93 8.37 -17.45
C GLU A 132 17.78 7.18 -16.49
N ILE A 133 17.04 7.32 -15.39
CA ILE A 133 16.71 6.23 -14.47
C ILE A 133 16.09 5.03 -15.20
N ILE A 134 15.41 5.25 -16.33
CA ILE A 134 14.82 4.18 -17.14
C ILE A 134 15.86 3.15 -17.62
N LYS A 135 17.15 3.51 -17.69
CA LYS A 135 18.24 2.61 -18.07
C LYS A 135 18.44 1.46 -17.07
N VAL A 136 17.96 1.59 -15.83
CA VAL A 136 18.02 0.48 -14.85
C VAL A 136 16.90 -0.54 -15.04
N LEU A 137 15.89 -0.25 -15.88
CA LEU A 137 14.71 -1.08 -16.05
C LEU A 137 15.03 -2.56 -16.37
N PRO A 138 16.00 -2.91 -17.24
CA PRO A 138 16.35 -4.31 -17.47
C PRO A 138 16.82 -5.03 -16.19
N LYS A 139 17.56 -4.35 -15.32
CA LYS A 139 17.98 -4.90 -14.01
C LYS A 139 16.81 -5.02 -13.05
N VAL A 140 15.93 -4.02 -13.03
CA VAL A 140 14.70 -4.05 -12.23
C VAL A 140 13.83 -5.25 -12.62
N ILE A 141 13.62 -5.49 -13.91
CA ILE A 141 12.85 -6.63 -14.41
C ILE A 141 13.52 -7.95 -14.01
N TRP A 142 14.84 -8.05 -14.19
CA TRP A 142 15.61 -9.23 -13.79
C TRP A 142 15.45 -9.54 -12.29
N HIS A 143 15.64 -8.55 -11.42
CA HIS A 143 15.49 -8.72 -9.98
C HIS A 143 14.03 -8.89 -9.55
N MET A 144 13.08 -8.34 -10.30
CA MET A 144 11.66 -8.48 -9.99
C MET A 144 11.19 -9.91 -10.21
N ASP A 145 11.72 -10.69 -11.15
CA ASP A 145 11.45 -12.13 -11.36
C ASP A 145 9.95 -12.52 -11.54
N GLU A 146 9.05 -11.54 -11.57
CA GLU A 146 7.60 -11.67 -11.76
C GLU A 146 7.08 -10.45 -12.53
N PRO A 147 5.98 -10.57 -13.28
CA PRO A 147 5.43 -9.48 -14.10
C PRO A 147 4.66 -8.44 -13.25
N VAL A 148 5.31 -7.90 -12.22
CA VAL A 148 4.78 -6.82 -11.37
C VAL A 148 5.05 -5.49 -12.07
N ALA A 149 4.04 -4.97 -12.77
CA ALA A 149 4.12 -3.74 -13.54
C ALA A 149 3.86 -2.48 -12.67
N ASP A 150 4.65 -2.31 -11.61
CA ASP A 150 4.59 -1.12 -10.75
C ASP A 150 5.86 -0.26 -10.95
N PRO A 151 5.73 0.96 -11.50
CA PRO A 151 6.87 1.82 -11.83
C PRO A 151 7.65 2.29 -10.61
N THR A 152 7.07 2.25 -9.41
CA THR A 152 7.81 2.54 -8.17
C THR A 152 8.88 1.50 -7.86
N ALA A 153 8.93 0.37 -8.60
CA ALA A 153 10.00 -0.62 -8.47
C ALA A 153 11.35 -0.04 -8.88
N VAL A 154 11.34 0.75 -9.96
CA VAL A 154 12.51 1.48 -10.44
C VAL A 154 13.01 2.47 -9.38
N LEU A 155 12.08 3.14 -8.70
CA LEU A 155 12.38 4.07 -7.62
C LEU A 155 12.99 3.33 -6.41
N ASN A 156 12.37 2.24 -5.96
CA ASN A 156 12.89 1.43 -4.85
C ASN A 156 14.28 0.87 -5.14
N TYR A 157 14.56 0.49 -6.39
CA TYR A 157 15.87 0.01 -6.81
C TYR A 157 16.95 1.09 -6.64
N VAL A 158 16.71 2.30 -7.17
CA VAL A 158 17.67 3.41 -7.07
C VAL A 158 17.82 3.91 -5.62
N LEU A 159 16.73 3.96 -4.87
CA LEU A 159 16.76 4.32 -3.46
C LEU A 159 17.61 3.32 -2.65
N ALA A 160 17.45 2.02 -2.92
CA ALA A 160 18.26 0.97 -2.31
C ALA A 160 19.73 1.05 -2.75
N GLU A 161 20.01 1.29 -4.03
CA GLU A 161 21.38 1.50 -4.52
C GLU A 161 22.09 2.61 -3.73
N ARG A 162 21.43 3.76 -3.57
CA ARG A 162 21.98 4.88 -2.81
C ARG A 162 22.21 4.52 -1.35
N ALA A 163 21.22 3.92 -0.70
CA ALA A 163 21.30 3.57 0.72
C ALA A 163 22.39 2.53 0.99
N SER A 164 22.65 1.62 0.05
CA SER A 164 23.59 0.50 0.23
C SER A 164 25.04 0.95 0.43
N LYS A 165 25.34 2.20 0.03
CA LYS A 165 26.62 2.89 0.21
C LYS A 165 26.86 3.31 1.66
N SER A 166 25.84 3.29 2.52
CA SER A 166 25.92 3.82 3.89
C SER A 166 25.27 2.93 4.94
N VAL A 167 24.28 2.11 4.57
CA VAL A 167 23.51 1.27 5.49
C VAL A 167 23.26 -0.12 4.90
N LYS A 168 22.97 -1.10 5.77
CA LYS A 168 22.58 -2.47 5.38
C LYS A 168 21.16 -2.83 5.80
N VAL A 169 20.57 -2.03 6.68
CA VAL A 169 19.18 -2.18 7.12
C VAL A 169 18.48 -0.85 6.90
N VAL A 170 17.23 -0.91 6.43
CA VAL A 170 16.35 0.26 6.35
C VAL A 170 14.98 -0.03 6.97
N LEU A 171 14.44 0.92 7.72
CA LEU A 171 13.03 0.87 8.12
C LEU A 171 12.18 1.68 7.12
N THR A 172 10.97 1.20 6.83
CA THR A 172 10.03 1.87 5.92
C THR A 172 8.58 1.85 6.44
N GLY A 173 7.80 2.84 6.01
CA GLY A 173 6.39 3.04 6.39
C GLY A 173 5.38 2.14 5.69
N GLU A 174 5.82 1.15 4.92
CA GLU A 174 4.95 0.26 4.14
C GLU A 174 3.93 -0.50 5.01
N GLY A 175 2.76 -0.75 4.43
CA GLY A 175 1.66 -1.46 5.08
C GLY A 175 0.71 -0.58 5.92
N ALA A 176 1.11 0.65 6.25
CA ALA A 176 0.27 1.56 7.03
C ALA A 176 -1.03 1.96 6.29
N ASP A 177 -0.97 2.07 4.96
CA ASP A 177 -2.13 2.41 4.14
C ASP A 177 -3.20 1.33 4.16
N GLU A 178 -2.79 0.07 4.05
CA GLU A 178 -3.66 -1.11 3.99
C GLU A 178 -4.30 -1.46 5.33
N ILE A 179 -3.67 -1.10 6.45
CA ILE A 179 -4.22 -1.36 7.79
C ILE A 179 -4.98 -0.16 8.39
N PHE A 180 -4.65 1.08 7.99
CA PHE A 180 -5.28 2.32 8.49
C PHE A 180 -6.02 3.15 7.43
N ALA A 181 -6.39 2.56 6.30
CA ALA A 181 -7.22 3.18 5.27
C ALA A 181 -6.62 4.49 4.72
N GLY A 182 -5.44 4.39 4.15
CA GLY A 182 -4.67 5.55 3.70
C GLY A 182 -4.77 5.91 2.23
N TYR A 183 -5.35 5.05 1.40
CA TYR A 183 -5.51 5.31 -0.02
C TYR A 183 -6.79 6.05 -0.37
N GLU A 184 -6.78 6.73 -1.52
CA GLU A 184 -7.91 7.55 -1.96
C GLU A 184 -9.12 6.73 -2.41
N GLN A 185 -8.91 5.53 -2.98
CA GLN A 185 -9.99 4.64 -3.38
C GLN A 185 -10.93 4.30 -2.21
N TYR A 186 -10.40 4.20 -0.99
CA TYR A 186 -11.21 3.98 0.21
C TYR A 186 -12.15 5.16 0.49
N LYS A 187 -11.69 6.39 0.25
CA LYS A 187 -12.50 7.61 0.41
C LYS A 187 -13.62 7.65 -0.62
N ILE A 188 -13.28 7.41 -1.88
CA ILE A 188 -14.24 7.41 -3.00
C ILE A 188 -15.34 6.37 -2.75
N MET A 189 -14.96 5.14 -2.41
CA MET A 189 -15.93 4.06 -2.18
C MET A 189 -16.78 4.24 -0.92
N ASN A 190 -16.21 4.81 0.15
CA ASN A 190 -16.96 5.08 1.37
C ASN A 190 -17.98 6.22 1.18
N LEU A 191 -17.63 7.25 0.39
CA LEU A 191 -18.57 8.30 -0.01
C LEU A 191 -19.71 7.74 -0.87
N ALA A 192 -19.38 6.93 -1.87
CA ALA A 192 -20.39 6.35 -2.76
C ALA A 192 -21.39 5.44 -2.04
N LYS A 193 -20.95 4.68 -1.03
CA LYS A 193 -21.88 3.92 -0.16
C LYS A 193 -22.87 4.84 0.57
N SER A 194 -22.42 6.03 0.98
CA SER A 194 -23.30 7.01 1.62
C SER A 194 -24.31 7.57 0.62
N TYR A 195 -23.90 7.78 -0.64
CA TYR A 195 -24.77 8.16 -1.74
C TYR A 195 -25.80 7.07 -2.09
N ASP A 196 -25.40 5.79 -2.10
CA ASP A 196 -26.29 4.65 -2.34
C ASP A 196 -27.41 4.49 -1.31
N LYS A 197 -27.18 4.94 -0.08
CA LYS A 197 -28.20 4.93 0.97
C LYS A 197 -29.18 6.10 0.85
N ILE A 198 -28.78 7.20 0.22
CA ILE A 198 -29.53 8.46 0.22
C ILE A 198 -30.29 8.65 -1.09
N VAL A 199 -29.73 8.22 -2.22
CA VAL A 199 -30.31 8.49 -3.55
C VAL A 199 -30.96 7.24 -4.16
N PRO A 200 -32.25 7.27 -4.50
CA PRO A 200 -32.94 6.14 -5.13
C PRO A 200 -32.28 5.69 -6.45
N LYS A 201 -32.19 4.38 -6.69
CA LYS A 201 -31.49 3.77 -7.83
C LYS A 201 -31.92 4.28 -9.22
N PHE A 202 -33.18 4.71 -9.38
CA PHE A 202 -33.66 5.28 -10.66
C PHE A 202 -33.10 6.68 -10.94
N VAL A 203 -32.90 7.49 -9.89
CA VAL A 203 -32.27 8.81 -9.97
C VAL A 203 -30.78 8.66 -10.24
N GLN A 204 -30.15 7.68 -9.59
CA GLN A 204 -28.73 7.38 -9.78
C GLN A 204 -28.40 7.12 -11.24
N LYS A 205 -29.13 6.21 -11.92
CA LYS A 205 -28.85 5.89 -13.33
C LYS A 205 -28.93 7.11 -14.25
N GLY A 206 -29.93 7.98 -14.06
CA GLY A 206 -30.11 9.18 -14.89
C GLY A 206 -29.07 10.28 -14.63
N LEU A 207 -28.78 10.58 -13.36
CA LEU A 207 -27.81 11.61 -12.97
C LEU A 207 -26.38 11.16 -13.25
N ILE A 208 -26.03 9.92 -12.92
CA ILE A 208 -24.71 9.36 -13.16
C ILE A 208 -24.41 9.37 -14.66
N GLN A 209 -25.34 8.93 -15.51
CA GLN A 209 -25.12 8.92 -16.95
C GLN A 209 -24.91 10.34 -17.51
N ARG A 210 -25.66 11.34 -17.00
CA ARG A 210 -25.46 12.74 -17.37
C ARG A 210 -24.10 13.28 -16.90
N ILE A 211 -23.69 12.97 -15.67
CA ILE A 211 -22.38 13.38 -15.14
C ILE A 211 -21.28 12.72 -15.98
N ILE A 212 -21.34 11.42 -16.24
CA ILE A 212 -20.39 10.69 -17.09
C ILE A 212 -20.24 11.35 -18.45
N ASN A 213 -21.35 11.72 -19.09
CA ASN A 213 -21.34 12.34 -20.42
C ASN A 213 -20.78 13.79 -20.42
N LEU A 214 -20.73 14.45 -19.26
CA LEU A 214 -20.22 15.81 -19.08
C LEU A 214 -18.77 15.85 -18.58
N LEU A 215 -18.25 14.74 -18.07
CA LEU A 215 -16.89 14.69 -17.57
C LEU A 215 -15.89 14.73 -18.72
N PRO A 216 -14.76 15.47 -18.60
CA PRO A 216 -13.69 15.46 -19.59
C PRO A 216 -13.19 14.04 -19.83
N LYS A 217 -12.81 13.71 -21.06
CA LYS A 217 -12.18 12.42 -21.39
C LYS A 217 -10.70 12.38 -21.00
N GLU A 218 -10.40 12.76 -19.76
CA GLU A 218 -9.08 12.55 -19.16
C GLU A 218 -9.09 11.25 -18.34
N ASN A 219 -7.93 10.59 -18.20
CA ASN A 219 -7.81 9.26 -17.60
C ASN A 219 -8.48 9.11 -16.22
N PHE A 220 -8.45 10.15 -15.38
CA PHE A 220 -9.10 10.14 -14.06
C PHE A 220 -10.63 10.08 -14.16
N PHE A 221 -11.20 10.88 -15.05
CA PHE A 221 -12.65 10.99 -15.22
C PHE A 221 -13.23 9.78 -15.94
N MET A 222 -12.49 9.18 -16.88
CA MET A 222 -12.83 7.88 -17.46
C MET A 222 -12.90 6.79 -16.39
N LYS A 223 -11.94 6.73 -15.47
CA LYS A 223 -11.97 5.76 -14.36
C LYS A 223 -13.13 6.00 -13.40
N LEU A 224 -13.42 7.26 -13.11
CA LEU A 224 -14.59 7.62 -12.31
C LEU A 224 -15.88 7.21 -13.03
N SER A 225 -15.97 7.37 -14.35
CA SER A 225 -17.12 6.90 -15.13
C SER A 225 -17.25 5.38 -15.15
N ASN A 226 -16.14 4.64 -15.28
CA ASN A 226 -16.14 3.18 -15.22
C ASN A 226 -16.59 2.71 -13.83
N TYR A 227 -16.04 3.31 -12.77
CA TYR A 227 -16.47 3.09 -11.39
C TYR A 227 -17.98 3.29 -11.19
N LEU A 228 -18.49 4.44 -11.67
CA LEU A 228 -19.90 4.82 -11.54
C LEU A 228 -20.81 3.87 -12.33
N SER A 229 -20.37 3.41 -13.50
CA SER A 229 -21.10 2.45 -14.33
C SER A 229 -21.24 1.08 -13.66
N THR A 230 -20.28 0.71 -12.80
CA THR A 230 -20.27 -0.58 -12.10
C THR A 230 -20.73 -0.50 -10.65
N ILE A 231 -21.23 0.65 -10.17
CA ILE A 231 -21.51 0.92 -8.74
C ILE A 231 -22.38 -0.16 -8.06
N ASN A 232 -23.27 -0.81 -8.82
CA ASN A 232 -24.13 -1.91 -8.35
C ASN A 232 -23.38 -3.23 -8.07
N ASN A 233 -22.12 -3.36 -8.51
CA ASN A 233 -21.23 -4.49 -8.27
C ASN A 233 -19.96 -3.99 -7.58
N THR A 234 -19.98 -3.97 -6.25
CA THR A 234 -18.89 -3.40 -5.44
C THR A 234 -17.51 -3.99 -5.75
N PRO A 235 -17.29 -5.32 -5.82
CA PRO A 235 -15.98 -5.87 -6.21
C PRO A 235 -15.51 -5.37 -7.58
N LYS A 236 -16.43 -5.27 -8.56
CA LYS A 236 -16.09 -4.78 -9.89
C LYS A 236 -15.71 -3.31 -9.86
N SER A 237 -16.52 -2.45 -9.23
CA SER A 237 -16.18 -1.05 -9.03
C SER A 237 -14.84 -0.85 -8.34
N TYR A 238 -14.50 -1.70 -7.38
CA TYR A 238 -13.21 -1.62 -6.72
C TYR A 238 -12.04 -1.92 -7.68
N VAL A 239 -12.14 -2.99 -8.45
CA VAL A 239 -11.12 -3.37 -9.44
C VAL A 239 -10.98 -2.31 -10.53
N GLU A 240 -12.08 -1.76 -11.04
CA GLU A 240 -12.05 -0.69 -12.05
C GLU A 240 -11.36 0.58 -11.52
N LEU A 241 -11.56 0.91 -10.23
CA LEU A 241 -10.93 2.07 -9.60
C LEU A 241 -9.42 1.89 -9.40
N LEU A 242 -8.96 0.66 -9.19
CA LEU A 242 -7.54 0.32 -9.05
C LEU A 242 -6.84 0.11 -10.39
N SER A 243 -7.59 -0.27 -11.44
CA SER A 243 -7.01 -0.63 -12.72
C SER A 243 -6.32 0.57 -13.39
N ILE A 244 -5.11 0.34 -13.90
CA ILE A 244 -4.41 1.34 -14.72
C ILE A 244 -5.08 1.44 -16.09
N PHE A 245 -5.29 0.27 -16.72
CA PHE A 245 -5.90 0.10 -18.04
C PHE A 245 -7.33 -0.40 -17.93
N ASP A 246 -8.22 0.11 -18.77
CA ASP A 246 -9.58 -0.40 -18.93
C ASP A 246 -9.64 -1.66 -19.79
N LYS A 247 -10.85 -2.22 -19.95
CA LYS A 247 -11.05 -3.46 -20.73
C LYS A 247 -10.61 -3.32 -22.19
N SER A 248 -10.90 -2.19 -22.82
CA SER A 248 -10.60 -1.95 -24.23
C SER A 248 -9.10 -1.76 -24.46
N GLU A 249 -8.42 -1.05 -23.54
CA GLU A 249 -6.97 -0.91 -23.56
C GLU A 249 -6.27 -2.25 -23.34
N LYS A 250 -6.77 -3.08 -22.41
CA LYS A 250 -6.26 -4.45 -22.22
C LYS A 250 -6.43 -5.30 -23.49
N GLU A 251 -7.60 -5.24 -24.12
CA GLU A 251 -7.86 -5.96 -25.38
C GLU A 251 -6.96 -5.50 -26.53
N PHE A 252 -6.62 -4.21 -26.58
CA PHE A 252 -5.69 -3.66 -27.55
C PHE A 252 -4.22 -4.06 -27.28
N LEU A 253 -3.81 -4.10 -26.01
CA LEU A 253 -2.43 -4.39 -25.60
C LEU A 253 -2.11 -5.89 -25.58
N TYR A 254 -3.10 -6.75 -25.37
CA TYR A 254 -2.87 -8.19 -25.25
C TYR A 254 -2.74 -8.85 -26.62
N SER A 255 -1.71 -9.69 -26.79
CA SER A 255 -1.63 -10.55 -27.96
C SER A 255 -2.77 -11.57 -27.98
N GLU A 256 -3.13 -12.07 -29.15
CA GLU A 256 -4.16 -13.11 -29.29
C GLU A 256 -3.82 -14.37 -28.49
N ASP A 257 -2.54 -14.76 -28.48
CA ASP A 257 -2.02 -15.89 -27.71
C ASP A 257 -2.23 -15.70 -26.20
N LEU A 258 -1.94 -14.50 -25.69
CA LEU A 258 -2.15 -14.17 -24.29
C LEU A 258 -3.65 -14.22 -23.98
N THR A 259 -4.48 -13.58 -24.79
CA THR A 259 -5.94 -13.57 -24.61
C THR A 259 -6.54 -14.98 -24.56
N ARG A 260 -6.09 -15.88 -25.44
CA ARG A 260 -6.48 -17.31 -25.42
C ARG A 260 -6.07 -18.02 -24.13
N LYS A 261 -4.87 -17.75 -23.61
CA LYS A 261 -4.35 -18.39 -22.38
C LYS A 261 -5.02 -17.90 -21.10
N ILE A 262 -5.34 -16.60 -20.99
CA ILE A 262 -5.96 -16.06 -19.77
C ILE A 262 -7.43 -16.52 -19.66
N GLY A 263 -8.07 -16.86 -20.77
CA GLY A 263 -9.43 -17.42 -20.85
C GLY A 263 -10.54 -16.40 -20.56
N SER A 264 -10.40 -15.56 -19.52
CA SER A 264 -11.23 -14.36 -19.36
C SER A 264 -10.47 -13.19 -18.75
N LEU A 265 -10.71 -12.00 -19.28
CA LEU A 265 -10.16 -10.70 -18.82
C LEU A 265 -10.62 -10.29 -17.40
N ASN A 266 -11.33 -11.17 -16.67
CA ASN A 266 -11.90 -10.92 -15.36
C ASN A 266 -11.15 -11.66 -14.23
N SER A 267 -9.90 -12.10 -14.46
CA SER A 267 -9.04 -12.73 -13.44
C SER A 267 -8.94 -11.86 -12.18
N ASP A 268 -8.78 -10.56 -12.37
CA ASP A 268 -8.60 -9.57 -11.30
C ASP A 268 -9.85 -9.46 -10.43
N LEU A 269 -11.04 -9.56 -11.05
CA LEU A 269 -12.31 -9.59 -10.32
C LEU A 269 -12.44 -10.87 -9.49
N LYS A 270 -12.04 -12.02 -10.04
CA LYS A 270 -12.12 -13.31 -9.33
C LYS A 270 -11.23 -13.33 -8.09
N SER A 271 -10.02 -12.76 -8.17
CA SER A 271 -9.06 -12.75 -7.05
C SER A 271 -9.55 -11.91 -5.87
N VAL A 272 -10.30 -10.84 -6.14
CA VAL A 272 -10.80 -9.91 -5.12
C VAL A 272 -12.19 -10.29 -4.59
N SER A 273 -13.05 -10.86 -5.45
CA SER A 273 -14.48 -11.08 -5.14
C SER A 273 -14.73 -11.89 -3.86
N CYS A 274 -13.85 -12.83 -3.50
CA CYS A 274 -14.02 -13.63 -2.29
C CYS A 274 -13.96 -12.78 -1.00
N TYR A 275 -13.17 -11.71 -0.97
CA TYR A 275 -13.01 -10.82 0.19
C TYR A 275 -14.18 -9.85 0.38
N PHE A 276 -15.13 -9.81 -0.56
CA PHE A 276 -16.33 -9.00 -0.47
C PHE A 276 -17.58 -9.79 -0.05
N LYS A 277 -17.48 -11.12 0.05
CA LYS A 277 -18.59 -12.03 0.41
C LYS A 277 -18.87 -12.13 1.92
N ASN A 278 -18.01 -11.57 2.77
CA ASN A 278 -18.19 -11.55 4.22
C ASN A 278 -19.21 -10.48 4.68
N SER A 279 -19.51 -10.48 5.99
CA SER A 279 -20.43 -9.54 6.65
C SER A 279 -19.78 -8.24 7.13
N TYR A 280 -18.48 -8.02 6.84
CA TYR A 280 -17.78 -6.83 7.32
C TYR A 280 -18.32 -5.54 6.69
N ASP A 281 -17.99 -4.40 7.32
CA ASP A 281 -18.19 -3.10 6.69
C ASP A 281 -17.38 -2.98 5.38
N MET A 282 -17.85 -2.12 4.48
CA MET A 282 -17.26 -1.89 3.17
C MET A 282 -15.77 -1.55 3.23
N LEU A 283 -15.37 -0.70 4.19
CA LEU A 283 -13.97 -0.34 4.34
C LEU A 283 -13.13 -1.57 4.69
N ASN A 284 -13.57 -2.38 5.65
CA ASN A 284 -12.84 -3.59 6.04
C ASN A 284 -12.80 -4.64 4.92
N LYS A 285 -13.82 -4.73 4.06
CA LYS A 285 -13.77 -5.58 2.85
C LYS A 285 -12.64 -5.16 1.91
N MET A 286 -12.51 -3.85 1.65
CA MET A 286 -11.43 -3.30 0.81
C MET A 286 -10.06 -3.50 1.47
N LEU A 287 -9.92 -3.17 2.76
CA LEU A 287 -8.66 -3.37 3.50
C LEU A 287 -8.24 -4.84 3.52
N LEU A 288 -9.19 -5.77 3.77
CA LEU A 288 -8.91 -7.20 3.72
C LEU A 288 -8.46 -7.63 2.32
N SER A 289 -9.14 -7.16 1.28
CA SER A 289 -8.74 -7.43 -0.10
C SER A 289 -7.30 -7.01 -0.36
N ASP A 290 -6.93 -5.79 0.01
CA ASP A 290 -5.59 -5.27 -0.22
C ASP A 290 -4.53 -6.01 0.60
N ILE A 291 -4.79 -6.26 1.89
CA ILE A 291 -3.90 -7.06 2.76
C ILE A 291 -3.65 -8.45 2.17
N LYS A 292 -4.63 -9.05 1.51
CA LYS A 292 -4.54 -10.41 0.96
C LYS A 292 -4.04 -10.47 -0.48
N THR A 293 -4.10 -9.37 -1.22
CA THR A 293 -3.76 -9.34 -2.65
C THR A 293 -2.68 -8.30 -2.94
N TRP A 294 -3.02 -7.01 -2.86
CA TRP A 294 -2.13 -5.89 -3.20
C TRP A 294 -0.83 -5.86 -2.39
N LEU A 295 -0.93 -5.98 -1.06
CA LEU A 295 0.19 -5.85 -0.15
C LEU A 295 1.28 -6.92 -0.41
N PRO A 296 0.98 -8.24 -0.39
CA PRO A 296 1.99 -9.27 -0.63
C PRO A 296 2.41 -9.39 -2.11
N ASN A 297 1.53 -9.09 -3.06
CA ASN A 297 1.77 -9.37 -4.48
C ASN A 297 2.24 -8.14 -5.28
N ASN A 298 2.25 -6.94 -4.69
CA ASN A 298 2.78 -5.74 -5.33
C ASN A 298 3.71 -4.93 -4.42
N MET A 299 3.24 -4.50 -3.25
CA MET A 299 4.02 -3.58 -2.40
C MET A 299 5.25 -4.26 -1.78
N LEU A 300 5.06 -5.36 -1.07
CA LEU A 300 6.13 -6.04 -0.33
C LEU A 300 7.12 -6.74 -1.23
N ILE A 301 6.65 -7.40 -2.29
CA ILE A 301 7.52 -8.12 -3.22
C ILE A 301 8.53 -7.17 -3.90
N LYS A 302 8.05 -6.00 -4.30
CA LYS A 302 8.88 -4.95 -4.89
C LYS A 302 9.84 -4.35 -3.88
N LEU A 303 9.38 -4.01 -2.68
CA LEU A 303 10.29 -3.52 -1.63
C LEU A 303 11.40 -4.54 -1.36
N ASP A 304 11.04 -5.79 -1.13
CA ASP A 304 11.98 -6.88 -0.80
C ASP A 304 12.98 -7.13 -1.94
N ARG A 305 12.49 -7.40 -3.15
CA ARG A 305 13.36 -7.70 -4.30
C ARG A 305 14.26 -6.54 -4.69
N MET A 306 13.75 -5.30 -4.69
CA MET A 306 14.54 -4.13 -5.09
C MET A 306 15.56 -3.72 -4.02
N SER A 307 15.24 -3.90 -2.72
CA SER A 307 16.21 -3.67 -1.64
C SER A 307 17.29 -4.75 -1.61
N MET A 308 16.91 -6.02 -1.78
CA MET A 308 17.85 -7.14 -1.83
C MET A 308 18.75 -7.14 -3.06
N ALA A 309 18.32 -6.55 -4.18
CA ALA A 309 19.18 -6.29 -5.34
C ALA A 309 20.46 -5.50 -4.97
N HIS A 310 20.42 -4.74 -3.87
CA HIS A 310 21.55 -3.99 -3.32
C HIS A 310 21.96 -4.45 -1.90
N SER A 311 21.60 -5.68 -1.52
CA SER A 311 21.93 -6.27 -0.21
C SER A 311 21.49 -5.41 0.98
N ILE A 312 20.28 -4.85 0.91
CA ILE A 312 19.64 -4.12 2.01
C ILE A 312 18.47 -4.93 2.55
N GLU A 313 18.44 -5.10 3.87
CA GLU A 313 17.28 -5.61 4.59
C GLU A 313 16.26 -4.49 4.84
N ALA A 314 15.09 -4.57 4.19
CA ALA A 314 13.99 -3.65 4.45
C ALA A 314 13.05 -4.18 5.54
N ARG A 315 12.86 -3.40 6.62
CA ARG A 315 12.00 -3.73 7.75
C ARG A 315 10.73 -2.87 7.73
N VAL A 316 9.59 -3.51 7.97
CA VAL A 316 8.25 -2.89 7.87
C VAL A 316 7.53 -2.88 9.24
N PRO A 317 7.82 -1.91 10.14
CA PRO A 317 7.23 -1.85 11.48
C PRO A 317 5.71 -1.93 11.54
N PHE A 318 4.98 -1.29 10.61
CA PHE A 318 3.51 -1.32 10.62
C PHE A 318 2.92 -2.72 10.41
N LEU A 319 3.69 -3.65 9.84
CA LEU A 319 3.27 -5.03 9.59
C LEU A 319 3.71 -6.00 10.70
N ASP A 320 4.10 -5.50 11.86
CA ASP A 320 4.12 -6.32 13.08
C ASP A 320 2.73 -6.93 13.30
N HIS A 321 2.67 -8.27 13.45
CA HIS A 321 1.39 -8.98 13.56
C HIS A 321 0.48 -8.40 14.64
N ARG A 322 1.04 -7.85 15.73
CA ARG A 322 0.27 -7.23 16.81
C ARG A 322 -0.37 -5.92 16.39
N ILE A 323 0.29 -5.12 15.55
CA ILE A 323 -0.31 -3.90 14.96
C ILE A 323 -1.38 -4.30 13.95
N VAL A 324 -1.13 -5.31 13.12
CA VAL A 324 -2.09 -5.79 12.11
C VAL A 324 -3.36 -6.34 12.79
N GLU A 325 -3.22 -7.20 13.79
CA GLU A 325 -4.32 -7.74 14.59
C GLU A 325 -5.04 -6.65 15.38
N PHE A 326 -4.30 -5.71 15.97
CA PHE A 326 -4.91 -4.57 16.65
C PHE A 326 -5.71 -3.70 15.68
N SER A 327 -5.20 -3.48 14.45
CA SER A 327 -5.91 -2.73 13.42
C SER A 327 -7.25 -3.38 13.07
N SER A 328 -7.37 -4.71 13.17
CA SER A 328 -8.63 -5.42 12.89
C SER A 328 -9.70 -5.15 13.95
N LYS A 329 -9.27 -4.79 15.17
CA LYS A 329 -10.14 -4.36 16.29
C LYS A 329 -10.54 -2.89 16.20
N VAL A 330 -9.81 -2.05 15.45
CA VAL A 330 -10.15 -0.63 15.31
C VAL A 330 -11.40 -0.44 14.44
N PRO A 331 -12.45 0.26 14.92
CA PRO A 331 -13.63 0.60 14.12
C PRO A 331 -13.29 1.27 12.79
N PRO A 332 -13.93 0.89 11.67
CA PRO A 332 -13.72 1.51 10.36
C PRO A 332 -13.76 3.05 10.38
N ARG A 333 -14.71 3.62 11.14
CA ARG A 333 -14.89 5.08 11.32
C ARG A 333 -13.70 5.80 11.96
N LEU A 334 -12.82 5.07 12.65
CA LEU A 334 -11.60 5.60 13.24
C LEU A 334 -10.38 5.42 12.32
N LYS A 335 -10.43 4.49 11.36
CA LYS A 335 -9.43 4.39 10.29
C LYS A 335 -9.64 5.50 9.26
N LEU A 336 -10.88 5.64 8.80
CA LEU A 336 -11.32 6.68 7.88
C LEU A 336 -12.49 7.47 8.48
N LYS A 337 -12.22 8.72 8.90
CA LYS A 337 -13.25 9.60 9.49
C LYS A 337 -13.69 10.65 8.47
N GLY A 338 -14.80 10.38 7.78
CA GLY A 338 -15.23 11.19 6.63
C GLY A 338 -14.20 11.08 5.50
N LEU A 339 -13.55 12.19 5.17
CA LEU A 339 -12.44 12.24 4.19
C LEU A 339 -11.05 12.21 4.84
N ASN A 340 -10.97 12.13 6.17
CA ASN A 340 -9.70 12.10 6.87
C ASN A 340 -9.16 10.67 6.94
N GLU A 341 -8.28 10.33 6.00
CA GLU A 341 -7.57 9.05 5.98
C GLU A 341 -6.61 8.91 7.17
N LYS A 342 -6.30 7.66 7.54
CA LYS A 342 -5.39 7.32 8.65
C LYS A 342 -5.72 8.07 9.94
N PHE A 343 -7.01 8.31 10.22
CA PHE A 343 -7.43 9.22 11.29
C PHE A 343 -6.87 8.79 12.65
N ILE A 344 -6.95 7.50 12.98
CA ILE A 344 -6.42 6.97 14.24
C ILE A 344 -4.89 7.07 14.32
N LEU A 345 -4.17 6.85 13.22
CA LEU A 345 -2.70 6.99 13.17
C LEU A 345 -2.30 8.45 13.36
N LYS A 346 -2.94 9.37 12.64
CA LYS A 346 -2.73 10.83 12.82
C LYS A 346 -2.97 11.24 14.26
N LYS A 347 -4.01 10.71 14.92
CA LYS A 347 -4.31 10.95 16.34
C LYS A 347 -3.24 10.35 17.26
N ALA A 348 -2.76 9.14 17.00
CA ALA A 348 -1.71 8.50 17.79
C ALA A 348 -0.39 9.27 17.75
N MET A 349 -0.08 9.86 16.60
CA MET A 349 1.19 10.57 16.34
C MET A 349 1.16 12.08 16.64
N ILE A 350 0.06 12.62 17.17
CA ILE A 350 0.02 13.99 17.70
C ILE A 350 1.12 14.16 18.75
N LYS A 351 1.87 15.27 18.66
CA LYS A 351 3.05 15.62 19.48
C LYS A 351 4.32 14.79 19.24
N LYS A 352 4.25 13.69 18.47
CA LYS A 352 5.42 12.90 18.06
C LYS A 352 5.92 13.28 16.66
N VAL A 353 5.06 13.84 15.80
CA VAL A 353 5.36 14.24 14.42
C VAL A 353 5.02 15.72 14.20
N PRO A 354 5.75 16.45 13.31
CA PRO A 354 5.41 17.83 12.92
C PRO A 354 3.94 18.03 12.57
N LYS A 355 3.36 19.17 13.00
CA LYS A 355 1.94 19.49 12.80
C LYS A 355 1.59 19.58 11.32
N GLU A 356 2.53 20.03 10.51
CA GLU A 356 2.45 20.18 9.06
C GLU A 356 2.23 18.82 8.37
N ILE A 357 2.93 17.79 8.84
CA ILE A 357 2.81 16.42 8.32
C ILE A 357 1.50 15.78 8.77
N ILE A 358 1.08 16.01 10.02
CA ILE A 358 -0.23 15.52 10.51
C ILE A 358 -1.39 16.11 9.70
N LYS A 359 -1.31 17.39 9.34
CA LYS A 359 -2.34 18.11 8.56
C LYS A 359 -2.22 17.88 7.05
N ARG A 360 -1.15 17.27 6.57
CA ARG A 360 -0.93 17.01 5.14
C ARG A 360 -2.07 16.15 4.59
N LYS A 361 -2.63 16.58 3.46
CA LYS A 361 -3.48 15.72 2.64
C LYS A 361 -2.58 14.83 1.80
N LYS A 362 -2.85 13.51 1.77
CA LYS A 362 -2.10 12.60 0.90
C LYS A 362 -2.24 13.04 -0.56
N GLN A 363 -1.13 13.18 -1.26
CA GLN A 363 -1.08 13.36 -2.71
C GLN A 363 -0.78 12.01 -3.35
N ARG A 364 -1.36 11.73 -4.52
CA ARG A 364 -0.99 10.54 -5.29
C ARG A 364 0.42 10.73 -5.83
N PHE A 365 1.23 9.69 -5.75
CA PHE A 365 2.27 9.50 -6.74
C PHE A 365 1.55 9.11 -8.02
N PHE A 366 1.45 10.05 -8.97
CA PHE A 366 1.09 9.66 -10.32
C PHE A 366 2.28 8.93 -10.90
N VAL A 367 2.03 7.75 -11.45
CA VAL A 367 2.79 7.28 -12.61
C VAL A 367 1.81 7.01 -13.72
#